data_AF-A0A437R7J4-F1
#
_entry.id   AF-A0A437R7J4-F1
#
_cell.length_a   1.000
_cell.length_b   1.000
_cell.length_c   1.000
_cell.angle_alpha   90.00
_cell.angle_beta   90.00
_cell.angle_gamma   90.00
#
_symmetry.space_group_name_H-M   'P 1'
#
loop_
_entity.id
_entity.type
_entity.pdbx_description
1 polymer ?
#
loop_
_entity_poly.entity_id
_entity_poly.type
_entity_poly.pdbx_seq_one_letter_code
_entity_poly.pdbx_strand_id
1 'polypeptide(L)'
;MALGGNQTLAAVLGTGTVNLASHTLTLASSANLVYAGSLTGTGGLTKQGSGSLTLGGNYGYTGTTRVEAGTLALTGTLASATVQVAGGSLTLGSAERLADTAALSVSAGATFTAAGDETVATLTNAGTLNGSGTLTAGSYTLNSGADVALALGAGSLDVAGSATLRAAKGAGTVTVQNGGGLTLATGADLASSADVVIVTGGTLTLGADESVNSLSAGGTLAGSGLTLTSATPITLSSGGVLSANVSANTLNVTGNSTLNGSATVTTLAVNNGTLTLAATNDRIADTANVSVAAGAVLAPAVN
;
A
#
# COMPACT_ATOMS: atom_id res chain seq x y z
N MET A 1 1.60 9.85 38.83
CA MET A 1 2.38 8.63 39.15
C MET A 1 3.51 8.49 38.14
N ALA A 2 4.68 7.99 38.51
CA ALA A 2 5.74 7.62 37.56
C ALA A 2 6.05 6.13 37.69
N LEU A 3 6.35 5.45 36.57
CA LEU A 3 6.75 4.05 36.59
C LEU A 3 8.20 3.91 37.05
N GLY A 4 8.45 2.99 37.99
CA GLY A 4 9.79 2.62 38.43
C GLY A 4 10.42 1.46 37.64
N GLY A 5 9.71 0.94 36.64
CA GLY A 5 10.07 -0.24 35.84
C GLY A 5 8.98 -0.54 34.81
N ASN A 6 9.20 -1.56 33.97
CA ASN A 6 8.14 -2.08 33.10
C ASN A 6 7.02 -2.68 33.97
N GLN A 7 5.78 -2.31 33.71
CA GLN A 7 4.63 -2.74 34.51
C GLN A 7 3.57 -3.41 33.63
N THR A 8 3.03 -4.53 34.08
CA THR A 8 1.83 -5.14 33.51
C THR A 8 0.69 -4.98 34.49
N LEU A 9 -0.39 -4.33 34.06
CA LEU A 9 -1.59 -4.09 34.84
C LEU A 9 -2.82 -4.58 34.08
N ALA A 10 -3.89 -4.92 34.79
CA ALA A 10 -5.17 -5.18 34.14
C ALA A 10 -5.73 -3.88 33.53
N ALA A 11 -5.76 -2.81 34.31
CA ALA A 11 -6.33 -1.53 33.91
C ALA A 11 -5.60 -0.35 34.55
N VAL A 12 -5.65 0.80 33.88
CA VAL A 12 -5.45 2.12 34.48
C VAL A 12 -6.73 2.90 34.23
N LEU A 13 -7.34 3.41 35.30
CA LEU A 13 -8.65 4.09 35.27
C LEU A 13 -8.51 5.52 35.78
N GLY A 14 -9.50 6.36 35.43
CA GLY A 14 -9.58 7.75 35.85
C GLY A 14 -8.87 8.73 34.90
N THR A 15 -8.59 9.92 35.41
CA THR A 15 -8.10 11.09 34.63
C THR A 15 -6.70 11.57 35.05
N GLY A 16 -6.03 10.85 35.96
CA GLY A 16 -4.70 11.23 36.44
C GLY A 16 -3.59 10.98 35.42
N THR A 17 -2.43 11.61 35.63
CA THR A 17 -1.24 11.42 34.79
C THR A 17 -0.38 10.23 35.24
N VAL A 18 0.02 9.42 34.26
CA VAL A 18 1.08 8.41 34.40
C VAL A 18 2.29 8.81 33.56
N ASN A 19 3.42 9.04 34.22
CA ASN A 19 4.71 9.20 33.56
C ASN A 19 5.33 7.81 33.36
N LEU A 20 5.50 7.40 32.11
CA LEU A 20 6.11 6.13 31.73
C LEU A 20 7.62 6.12 31.98
N ALA A 21 8.24 7.28 32.20
CA ALA A 21 9.69 7.46 32.17
C ALA A 21 10.23 6.86 30.87
N SER A 22 11.12 5.87 30.93
CA SER A 22 11.62 5.10 29.79
C SER A 22 11.08 3.66 29.75
N HIS A 23 9.99 3.37 30.47
CA HIS A 23 9.48 2.02 30.69
C HIS A 23 8.22 1.73 29.88
N THR A 24 7.89 0.45 29.73
CA THR A 24 6.67 -0.02 29.07
C THR A 24 5.56 -0.24 30.09
N LEU A 25 4.39 0.33 29.82
CA LEU A 25 3.13 -0.01 30.46
C LEU A 25 2.37 -1.03 29.60
N THR A 26 2.10 -2.21 30.14
CA THR A 26 1.26 -3.22 29.50
C THR A 26 -0.11 -3.24 30.16
N LEU A 27 -1.17 -3.11 29.37
CA LEU A 27 -2.56 -3.19 29.81
C LEU A 27 -3.22 -4.45 29.22
N ALA A 28 -3.55 -5.43 30.05
CA ALA A 28 -3.94 -6.78 29.64
C ALA A 28 -5.38 -7.19 29.97
N SER A 29 -6.31 -6.21 30.03
CA SER A 29 -7.72 -6.45 30.34
C SER A 29 -8.48 -7.21 29.23
N SER A 30 -9.37 -8.13 29.64
CA SER A 30 -10.43 -8.68 28.79
C SER A 30 -11.71 -7.83 28.77
N ALA A 31 -11.86 -6.90 29.73
CA ALA A 31 -12.96 -5.94 29.78
C ALA A 31 -12.68 -4.71 28.93
N ASN A 32 -13.76 -4.04 28.50
CA ASN A 32 -13.67 -2.75 27.82
C ASN A 32 -13.37 -1.64 28.83
N LEU A 33 -12.34 -0.84 28.55
CA LEU A 33 -11.84 0.21 29.42
C LEU A 33 -11.82 1.55 28.68
N VAL A 34 -12.02 2.61 29.44
CA VAL A 34 -11.77 3.97 28.99
C VAL A 34 -10.71 4.55 29.90
N TYR A 35 -9.63 5.07 29.32
CA TYR A 35 -8.70 5.93 30.01
C TYR A 35 -8.77 7.32 29.37
N ALA A 36 -8.93 8.32 30.22
CA ALA A 36 -9.07 9.73 29.83
C ALA A 36 -8.08 10.63 30.58
N GLY A 37 -7.06 10.04 31.20
CA GLY A 37 -5.93 10.77 31.78
C GLY A 37 -4.88 11.08 30.73
N SER A 38 -3.62 11.18 31.17
CA SER A 38 -2.47 11.40 30.29
C SER A 38 -1.34 10.41 30.55
N LEU A 39 -0.74 9.93 29.47
CA LEU A 39 0.53 9.18 29.50
C LEU A 39 1.63 10.09 28.95
N THR A 40 2.77 10.15 29.65
CA THR A 40 3.92 11.01 29.31
C THR A 40 5.24 10.24 29.42
N GLY A 41 6.33 10.80 28.89
CA GLY A 41 7.67 10.19 28.94
C GLY A 41 8.10 9.58 27.60
N THR A 42 9.26 8.94 27.58
CA THR A 42 9.82 8.30 26.38
C THR A 42 9.54 6.79 26.31
N GLY A 43 8.93 6.24 27.37
CA GLY A 43 8.45 4.87 27.45
C GLY A 43 7.25 4.60 26.53
N GLY A 44 6.77 3.35 26.54
CA GLY A 44 5.78 2.85 25.59
C GLY A 44 4.52 2.25 26.24
N LEU A 45 3.52 1.99 25.40
CA LEU A 45 2.29 1.32 25.78
C LEU A 45 2.16 -0.01 25.01
N THR A 46 1.86 -1.09 25.71
CA THR A 46 1.46 -2.36 25.09
C THR A 46 0.02 -2.69 25.47
N LYS A 47 -0.88 -2.78 24.49
CA LYS A 47 -2.25 -3.24 24.65
C LYS A 47 -2.32 -4.74 24.42
N GLN A 48 -2.70 -5.46 25.47
CA GLN A 48 -2.97 -6.90 25.51
C GLN A 48 -4.41 -7.16 25.97
N GLY A 49 -4.79 -8.43 26.03
CA GLY A 49 -6.12 -8.85 26.44
C GLY A 49 -7.18 -8.58 25.37
N SER A 50 -8.27 -9.34 25.42
CA SER A 50 -9.31 -9.32 24.39
C SER A 50 -10.21 -8.07 24.43
N GLY A 51 -10.19 -7.29 25.51
CA GLY A 51 -11.05 -6.12 25.67
C GLY A 51 -10.63 -4.95 24.79
N SER A 52 -11.51 -3.94 24.69
CA SER A 52 -11.18 -2.65 24.09
C SER A 52 -10.57 -1.70 25.11
N LEU A 53 -9.53 -0.95 24.73
CA LEU A 53 -9.04 0.21 25.48
C LEU A 53 -9.31 1.46 24.65
N THR A 54 -10.19 2.33 25.13
CA THR A 54 -10.43 3.63 24.53
C THR A 54 -9.54 4.68 25.19
N LEU A 55 -8.74 5.35 24.38
CA LEU A 55 -7.85 6.44 24.76
C LEU A 55 -8.45 7.77 24.26
N GLY A 56 -9.06 8.52 25.19
CA GLY A 56 -9.78 9.76 24.84
C GLY A 56 -9.05 11.07 25.10
N GLY A 57 -7.89 11.03 25.75
CA GLY A 57 -7.05 12.22 26.02
C GLY A 57 -5.98 12.46 24.94
N ASN A 58 -5.11 13.44 25.21
CA ASN A 58 -3.90 13.67 24.44
C ASN A 58 -2.71 12.98 25.13
N TYR A 59 -2.13 11.98 24.47
CA TYR A 59 -1.10 11.12 25.03
C TYR A 59 0.28 11.50 24.51
N GLY A 60 1.03 12.23 25.33
CA GLY A 60 2.31 12.84 24.98
C GLY A 60 3.55 11.97 25.18
N TYR A 61 3.40 10.65 25.29
CA TYR A 61 4.57 9.76 25.32
C TYR A 61 5.05 9.46 23.90
N THR A 62 6.36 9.31 23.74
CA THR A 62 6.98 9.19 22.40
C THR A 62 7.46 7.78 22.07
N GLY A 63 7.55 6.89 23.06
CA GLY A 63 7.93 5.50 22.85
C GLY A 63 6.83 4.69 22.17
N THR A 64 7.15 3.45 21.80
CA THR A 64 6.28 2.60 20.98
C THR A 64 4.92 2.35 21.61
N THR A 65 3.87 2.43 20.78
CA THR A 65 2.54 1.89 21.08
C THR A 65 2.35 0.58 20.33
N ARG A 66 2.14 -0.52 21.05
CA ARG A 66 2.00 -1.85 20.46
C ARG A 66 0.67 -2.49 20.83
N VAL A 67 -0.10 -2.92 19.84
CA VAL A 67 -1.39 -3.59 20.00
C VAL A 67 -1.21 -5.08 19.69
N GLU A 68 -1.04 -5.89 20.72
CA GLU A 68 -0.86 -7.34 20.58
C GLU A 68 -2.21 -8.08 20.52
N ALA A 69 -3.24 -7.59 21.20
CA ALA A 69 -4.57 -8.21 21.23
C ALA A 69 -5.69 -7.22 21.59
N GLY A 70 -6.93 -7.61 21.23
CA GLY A 70 -8.12 -6.81 21.45
C GLY A 70 -8.10 -5.52 20.61
N THR A 71 -8.77 -4.48 21.09
CA THR A 71 -8.87 -3.20 20.38
C THR A 71 -8.19 -2.08 21.17
N LEU A 72 -7.41 -1.25 20.50
CA LEU A 72 -7.03 0.08 20.94
C LEU A 72 -7.83 1.10 20.13
N ALA A 73 -8.74 1.82 20.76
CA ALA A 73 -9.55 2.85 20.12
C ALA A 73 -9.03 4.24 20.51
N LEU A 74 -8.58 5.04 19.54
CA LEU A 74 -8.13 6.40 19.76
C LEU A 74 -9.27 7.37 19.41
N THR A 75 -9.81 8.04 20.42
CA THR A 75 -10.70 9.20 20.21
C THR A 75 -9.94 10.52 20.42
N GLY A 76 -8.84 10.50 21.19
CA GLY A 76 -7.87 11.58 21.29
C GLY A 76 -6.59 11.33 20.47
N THR A 77 -5.48 11.99 20.82
CA THR A 77 -4.24 11.99 20.03
C THR A 77 -3.09 11.23 20.70
N LEU A 78 -2.14 10.75 19.89
CA LEU A 78 -1.01 9.94 20.33
C LEU A 78 0.31 10.43 19.71
N ALA A 79 1.25 10.87 20.55
CA ALA A 79 2.58 11.35 20.14
C ALA A 79 3.63 10.25 19.91
N SER A 80 3.21 8.98 19.92
CA SER A 80 4.06 7.81 19.77
C SER A 80 4.80 7.83 18.43
N ALA A 81 6.14 7.75 18.46
CA ALA A 81 6.96 7.73 17.25
C ALA A 81 6.82 6.43 16.44
N THR A 82 6.37 5.35 17.09
CA THR A 82 6.16 4.06 16.43
C THR A 82 4.85 3.45 16.91
N VAL A 83 4.03 2.98 15.97
CA VAL A 83 2.75 2.35 16.24
C VAL A 83 2.72 0.98 15.57
N GLN A 84 2.57 -0.08 16.35
CA GLN A 84 2.64 -1.46 15.88
C GLN A 84 1.35 -2.19 16.20
N VAL A 85 0.56 -2.53 15.19
CA VAL A 85 -0.61 -3.40 15.33
C VAL A 85 -0.17 -4.82 15.04
N ALA A 86 0.23 -5.55 16.09
CA ALA A 86 0.91 -6.84 15.98
C ALA A 86 -0.04 -8.04 15.89
N GLY A 87 -1.27 -7.92 16.39
CA GLY A 87 -2.28 -8.98 16.33
C GLY A 87 -3.70 -8.58 16.73
N GLY A 88 -3.89 -7.36 17.26
CA GLY A 88 -5.22 -6.81 17.55
C GLY A 88 -5.70 -5.82 16.50
N SER A 89 -6.54 -4.88 16.95
CA SER A 89 -7.09 -3.81 16.14
C SER A 89 -6.74 -2.44 16.68
N LEU A 90 -6.32 -1.51 15.81
CA LEU A 90 -6.23 -0.09 16.11
C LEU A 90 -7.32 0.66 15.35
N THR A 91 -8.17 1.39 16.07
CA THR A 91 -9.24 2.20 15.47
C THR A 91 -9.03 3.67 15.79
N LEU A 92 -8.99 4.51 14.76
CA LEU A 92 -8.94 5.96 14.87
C LEU A 92 -10.35 6.52 14.68
N GLY A 93 -10.87 7.18 15.70
CA GLY A 93 -12.26 7.67 15.73
C GLY A 93 -12.51 8.94 14.91
N SER A 94 -11.47 9.62 14.45
CA SER A 94 -11.53 10.85 13.64
C SER A 94 -10.19 11.04 12.91
N ALA A 95 -10.05 12.12 12.14
CA ALA A 95 -8.80 12.49 11.50
C ALA A 95 -7.70 12.87 12.51
N GLU A 96 -6.43 12.76 12.13
CA GLU A 96 -5.27 13.29 12.87
C GLU A 96 -5.23 12.80 14.34
N ARG A 97 -5.11 11.49 14.54
CA ARG A 97 -4.98 10.86 15.87
C ARG A 97 -3.54 10.43 16.15
N LEU A 98 -2.78 10.06 15.12
CA LEU A 98 -1.36 9.71 15.25
C LEU A 98 -0.50 10.94 15.00
N ALA A 99 0.79 10.85 15.35
CA ALA A 99 1.75 11.87 14.95
C ALA A 99 2.13 11.68 13.47
N ASP A 100 2.23 12.77 12.71
CA ASP A 100 2.64 12.77 11.30
C ASP A 100 4.01 12.11 11.08
N THR A 101 4.86 12.10 12.12
CA THR A 101 6.19 11.47 12.08
C THR A 101 6.17 10.00 12.47
N ALA A 102 5.00 9.42 12.79
CA ALA A 102 4.91 8.05 13.28
C ALA A 102 5.26 7.04 12.18
N ALA A 103 5.99 5.99 12.56
CA ALA A 103 6.10 4.79 11.75
C ALA A 103 4.98 3.81 12.14
N LEU A 104 4.06 3.54 11.23
CA LEU A 104 2.93 2.63 11.42
C LEU A 104 3.23 1.26 10.79
N SER A 105 3.10 0.19 11.57
CA SER A 105 3.14 -1.18 11.06
C SER A 105 1.89 -1.97 11.43
N VAL A 106 1.34 -2.71 10.48
CA VAL A 106 0.18 -3.58 10.69
C VAL A 106 0.55 -4.99 10.25
N SER A 107 0.62 -5.92 11.21
CA SER A 107 1.02 -7.31 10.97
C SER A 107 -0.09 -8.13 10.32
N ALA A 108 0.27 -9.30 9.78
CA ALA A 108 -0.70 -10.27 9.28
C ALA A 108 -1.73 -10.65 10.36
N GLY A 109 -3.01 -10.64 10.00
CA GLY A 109 -4.13 -10.88 10.90
C GLY A 109 -4.53 -9.70 11.80
N ALA A 110 -3.76 -8.62 11.82
CA ALA A 110 -4.11 -7.39 12.53
C ALA A 110 -4.96 -6.45 11.65
N THR A 111 -5.67 -5.51 12.28
CA THR A 111 -6.51 -4.53 11.58
C THR A 111 -6.20 -3.10 12.02
N PHE A 112 -6.06 -2.20 11.05
CA PHE A 112 -6.08 -0.76 11.27
C PHE A 112 -7.32 -0.16 10.63
N THR A 113 -8.05 0.67 11.37
CA THR A 113 -9.26 1.33 10.87
C THR A 113 -9.17 2.84 11.11
N ALA A 114 -9.31 3.64 10.05
CA ALA A 114 -9.33 5.11 10.15
C ALA A 114 -10.67 5.70 9.71
N ALA A 115 -11.38 6.36 10.62
CA ALA A 115 -12.66 7.00 10.32
C ALA A 115 -12.53 8.39 9.65
N GLY A 116 -11.34 8.99 9.69
CA GLY A 116 -10.99 10.23 9.00
C GLY A 116 -9.56 10.18 8.49
N ASP A 117 -9.15 11.23 7.79
CA ASP A 117 -7.81 11.32 7.19
C ASP A 117 -6.71 11.27 8.26
N GLU A 118 -5.63 10.56 7.96
CA GLU A 118 -4.52 10.40 8.89
C GLU A 118 -3.21 10.54 8.13
N THR A 119 -2.23 11.18 8.76
CA THR A 119 -0.89 11.34 8.21
C THR A 119 0.12 10.61 9.09
N VAL A 120 1.01 9.84 8.47
CA VAL A 120 2.13 9.16 9.14
C VAL A 120 3.38 9.28 8.28
N ALA A 121 4.55 9.01 8.84
CA ALA A 121 5.79 9.09 8.07
C ALA A 121 5.85 7.93 7.07
N THR A 122 5.59 6.72 7.56
CA THR A 122 5.69 5.49 6.79
C THR A 122 4.65 4.48 7.24
N LEU A 123 4.18 3.67 6.30
CA LEU A 123 3.37 2.48 6.55
C LEU A 123 4.10 1.21 6.11
N THR A 124 4.08 0.16 6.95
CA THR A 124 4.37 -1.22 6.53
C THR A 124 3.18 -2.11 6.87
N ASN A 125 2.51 -2.67 5.87
CA ASN A 125 1.27 -3.43 6.06
C ASN A 125 1.40 -4.87 5.54
N ALA A 126 0.99 -5.84 6.36
CA ALA A 126 0.72 -7.23 5.99
C ALA A 126 -0.69 -7.67 6.43
N GLY A 127 -1.46 -6.77 7.05
CA GLY A 127 -2.82 -7.02 7.55
C GLY A 127 -3.87 -6.22 6.80
N THR A 128 -4.96 -5.93 7.49
CA THR A 128 -6.13 -5.24 6.91
C THR A 128 -6.13 -3.76 7.26
N LEU A 129 -6.28 -2.90 6.25
CA LEU A 129 -6.54 -1.47 6.43
C LEU A 129 -7.98 -1.18 6.00
N ASN A 130 -8.77 -0.58 6.90
CA ASN A 130 -10.18 -0.29 6.70
C ASN A 130 -10.48 1.17 7.05
N GLY A 131 -11.69 1.60 6.69
CA GLY A 131 -12.25 2.87 7.13
C GLY A 131 -12.64 3.79 5.98
N SER A 132 -13.11 4.97 6.33
CA SER A 132 -13.62 5.98 5.39
C SER A 132 -12.64 7.12 5.13
N GLY A 133 -11.56 7.20 5.89
CA GLY A 133 -10.52 8.21 5.70
C GLY A 133 -9.53 7.89 4.58
N THR A 134 -8.56 8.77 4.43
CA THR A 134 -7.35 8.56 3.62
C THR A 134 -6.14 8.47 4.54
N LEU A 135 -5.35 7.41 4.42
CA LEU A 135 -4.05 7.33 5.08
C LEU A 135 -2.96 7.88 4.16
N THR A 136 -2.33 8.99 4.54
CA THR A 136 -1.21 9.60 3.83
C THR A 136 0.12 9.26 4.49
N ALA A 137 1.08 8.79 3.69
CA ALA A 137 2.44 8.49 4.13
C ALA A 137 3.46 8.83 3.04
N GLY A 138 4.69 9.15 3.44
CA GLY A 138 5.79 9.33 2.48
C GLY A 138 6.07 8.04 1.70
N SER A 139 5.98 6.91 2.38
CA SER A 139 6.10 5.57 1.78
C SER A 139 5.12 4.56 2.39
N TYR A 140 4.55 3.72 1.54
CA TYR A 140 3.76 2.56 1.90
C TYR A 140 4.48 1.30 1.41
N THR A 141 4.68 0.32 2.30
CA THR A 141 5.14 -1.01 1.92
C THR A 141 4.01 -2.01 2.15
N LEU A 142 3.58 -2.71 1.10
CA LEU A 142 2.60 -3.79 1.19
C LEU A 142 3.31 -5.14 1.09
N ASN A 143 3.24 -5.89 2.16
CA ASN A 143 3.76 -7.24 2.30
C ASN A 143 2.66 -8.28 2.00
N SER A 144 3.06 -9.55 1.98
CA SER A 144 2.15 -10.66 1.73
C SER A 144 0.97 -10.68 2.71
N GLY A 145 -0.24 -10.73 2.17
CA GLY A 145 -1.49 -10.74 2.93
C GLY A 145 -2.12 -9.37 3.17
N ALA A 146 -1.47 -8.28 2.73
CA ALA A 146 -2.03 -6.95 2.83
C ALA A 146 -3.37 -6.83 2.08
N ASP A 147 -4.42 -6.41 2.80
CA ASP A 147 -5.74 -6.11 2.26
C ASP A 147 -6.12 -4.66 2.59
N VAL A 148 -6.22 -3.82 1.57
CA VAL A 148 -6.28 -2.36 1.74
C VAL A 148 -7.61 -1.84 1.21
N ALA A 149 -8.59 -1.74 2.11
CA ALA A 149 -9.89 -1.10 1.85
C ALA A 149 -9.95 0.38 2.29
N LEU A 150 -8.91 0.86 2.95
CA LEU A 150 -8.71 2.27 3.26
C LEU A 150 -8.02 2.98 2.10
N ALA A 151 -8.48 4.18 1.71
CA ALA A 151 -7.81 4.96 0.68
C ALA A 151 -6.38 5.31 1.11
N LEU A 152 -5.44 5.18 0.18
CA LEU A 152 -4.05 5.60 0.39
C LEU A 152 -3.83 6.95 -0.30
N GLY A 153 -3.24 7.91 0.41
CA GLY A 153 -2.98 9.24 -0.10
C GLY A 153 -1.80 9.29 -1.08
N ALA A 154 -1.22 10.49 -1.23
CA ALA A 154 0.01 10.65 -1.98
C ALA A 154 1.18 9.86 -1.35
N GLY A 155 2.23 9.59 -2.11
CA GLY A 155 3.46 8.92 -1.64
C GLY A 155 3.81 7.67 -2.42
N SER A 156 5.01 7.12 -2.18
CA SER A 156 5.51 5.94 -2.89
C SER A 156 4.91 4.65 -2.32
N LEU A 157 4.26 3.86 -3.16
CA LEU A 157 3.77 2.53 -2.84
C LEU A 157 4.76 1.47 -3.36
N ASP A 158 5.31 0.69 -2.44
CA ASP A 158 6.20 -0.45 -2.71
C ASP A 158 5.48 -1.76 -2.36
N VAL A 159 5.27 -2.63 -3.35
CA VAL A 159 4.56 -3.90 -3.18
C VAL A 159 5.57 -5.03 -3.18
N ALA A 160 5.95 -5.45 -1.97
CA ALA A 160 6.98 -6.47 -1.71
C ALA A 160 6.40 -7.89 -1.62
N GLY A 161 5.10 -8.05 -1.43
CA GLY A 161 4.41 -9.35 -1.42
C GLY A 161 3.06 -9.33 -2.12
N SER A 162 2.28 -10.40 -1.98
CA SER A 162 0.92 -10.46 -2.53
C SER A 162 -0.04 -9.58 -1.72
N ALA A 163 -0.58 -8.53 -2.35
CA ALA A 163 -1.44 -7.54 -1.75
C ALA A 163 -2.68 -7.27 -2.62
N THR A 164 -3.78 -6.89 -1.97
CA THR A 164 -5.00 -6.41 -2.64
C THR A 164 -5.27 -4.98 -2.23
N LEU A 165 -5.46 -4.10 -3.21
CA LEU A 165 -5.97 -2.76 -3.03
C LEU A 165 -7.44 -2.73 -3.44
N ARG A 166 -8.31 -2.24 -2.56
CA ARG A 166 -9.77 -2.17 -2.75
C ARG A 166 -10.31 -0.74 -2.75
N ALA A 167 -9.44 0.24 -2.58
CA ALA A 167 -9.75 1.66 -2.53
C ALA A 167 -8.71 2.44 -3.33
N ALA A 168 -8.95 3.74 -3.54
CA ALA A 168 -8.07 4.58 -4.34
C ALA A 168 -6.65 4.68 -3.74
N LYS A 169 -5.65 4.72 -4.62
CA LYS A 169 -4.28 5.16 -4.31
C LYS A 169 -4.02 6.50 -4.98
N GLY A 170 -3.71 7.52 -4.18
CA GLY A 170 -3.36 8.87 -4.62
C GLY A 170 -2.02 8.93 -5.37
N ALA A 171 -1.62 10.14 -5.76
CA ALA A 171 -0.43 10.41 -6.58
C ALA A 171 0.88 9.79 -6.02
N GLY A 172 1.85 9.60 -6.90
CA GLY A 172 3.18 9.07 -6.56
C GLY A 172 3.53 7.81 -7.34
N THR A 173 4.63 7.18 -6.95
CA THR A 173 5.12 5.96 -7.59
C THR A 173 4.39 4.73 -7.04
N VAL A 174 4.06 3.78 -7.91
CA VAL A 174 3.60 2.44 -7.57
C VAL A 174 4.60 1.45 -8.13
N THR A 175 5.38 0.81 -7.26
CA THR A 175 6.37 -0.19 -7.65
C THR A 175 5.90 -1.57 -7.20
N VAL A 176 5.76 -2.50 -8.14
CA VAL A 176 5.52 -3.91 -7.84
C VAL A 176 6.84 -4.65 -7.99
N GLN A 177 7.36 -5.15 -6.86
CA GLN A 177 8.70 -5.72 -6.78
C GLN A 177 8.77 -7.13 -7.36
N ASN A 178 9.99 -7.66 -7.49
CA ASN A 178 10.19 -9.06 -7.86
C ASN A 178 9.50 -10.00 -6.86
N GLY A 179 8.61 -10.87 -7.35
CA GLY A 179 7.77 -11.73 -6.50
C GLY A 179 6.60 -11.02 -5.82
N GLY A 180 6.50 -9.69 -5.93
CA GLY A 180 5.36 -8.90 -5.49
C GLY A 180 4.16 -9.08 -6.43
N GLY A 181 2.96 -9.05 -5.86
CA GLY A 181 1.72 -9.16 -6.60
C GLY A 181 0.72 -8.13 -6.11
N LEU A 182 0.41 -7.11 -6.91
CA LEU A 182 -0.66 -6.15 -6.59
C LEU A 182 -1.91 -6.51 -7.37
N THR A 183 -3.02 -6.76 -6.68
CA THR A 183 -4.34 -6.86 -7.30
C THR A 183 -5.13 -5.60 -6.99
N LEU A 184 -5.62 -4.91 -8.02
CA LEU A 184 -6.63 -3.87 -7.89
C LEU A 184 -8.00 -4.55 -7.92
N ALA A 185 -8.81 -4.38 -6.87
CA ALA A 185 -10.19 -4.85 -6.88
C ALA A 185 -11.05 -3.93 -7.76
N THR A 186 -12.26 -4.39 -8.10
CA THR A 186 -13.24 -3.54 -8.80
C THR A 186 -13.54 -2.29 -7.97
N GLY A 187 -13.26 -1.10 -8.51
CA GLY A 187 -13.44 0.19 -7.83
C GLY A 187 -12.23 0.68 -7.01
N ALA A 188 -11.11 -0.06 -7.04
CA ALA A 188 -9.82 0.49 -6.65
C ALA A 188 -9.20 1.16 -7.87
N ASP A 189 -8.80 2.43 -7.72
CA ASP A 189 -8.22 3.22 -8.81
C ASP A 189 -6.81 3.67 -8.43
N LEU A 190 -5.90 3.69 -9.41
CA LEU A 190 -4.65 4.42 -9.31
C LEU A 190 -4.89 5.87 -9.77
N ALA A 191 -4.26 6.84 -9.11
CA ALA A 191 -4.32 8.21 -9.57
C ALA A 191 -3.78 8.35 -11.00
N SER A 192 -4.41 9.19 -11.82
CA SER A 192 -3.96 9.47 -13.19
C SER A 192 -2.58 10.12 -13.29
N SER A 193 -2.08 10.65 -12.17
CA SER A 193 -0.72 11.16 -12.03
C SER A 193 0.29 10.13 -11.50
N ALA A 194 -0.13 8.88 -11.26
CA ALA A 194 0.74 7.85 -10.72
C ALA A 194 1.75 7.35 -11.76
N ASP A 195 2.97 7.08 -11.31
CA ASP A 195 4.00 6.42 -12.11
C ASP A 195 4.08 4.95 -11.71
N VAL A 196 3.78 4.05 -12.65
CA VAL A 196 3.73 2.60 -12.37
C VAL A 196 4.99 1.91 -12.87
N VAL A 197 5.65 1.18 -11.98
CA VAL A 197 6.81 0.35 -12.26
C VAL A 197 6.50 -1.09 -11.86
N ILE A 198 6.49 -2.00 -12.83
CA ILE A 198 6.36 -3.44 -12.58
C ILE A 198 7.73 -4.04 -12.80
N VAL A 199 8.45 -4.34 -11.73
CA VAL A 199 9.79 -4.95 -11.79
C VAL A 199 9.70 -6.36 -12.36
N THR A 200 10.76 -6.85 -12.99
CA THR A 200 10.82 -8.23 -13.50
C THR A 200 10.44 -9.24 -12.42
N GLY A 201 9.47 -10.11 -12.75
CA GLY A 201 8.87 -11.09 -11.83
C GLY A 201 7.81 -10.53 -10.87
N GLY A 202 7.54 -9.23 -10.90
CA GLY A 202 6.36 -8.63 -10.26
C GLY A 202 5.11 -8.74 -11.13
N THR A 203 3.93 -8.66 -10.52
CA THR A 203 2.64 -8.70 -11.22
C THR A 203 1.67 -7.64 -10.71
N LEU A 204 1.20 -6.76 -11.60
CA LEU A 204 0.05 -5.90 -11.35
C LEU A 204 -1.17 -6.49 -12.06
N THR A 205 -2.26 -6.74 -11.34
CA THR A 205 -3.53 -7.24 -11.90
C THR A 205 -4.60 -6.16 -11.79
N LEU A 206 -5.15 -5.76 -12.94
CA LEU A 206 -6.23 -4.77 -13.01
C LEU A 206 -7.58 -5.39 -12.62
N GLY A 207 -8.39 -4.62 -11.90
CA GLY A 207 -9.79 -4.93 -11.60
C GLY A 207 -10.80 -4.11 -12.42
N ALA A 208 -10.34 -3.01 -13.02
CA ALA A 208 -11.07 -2.14 -13.94
C ALA A 208 -10.08 -1.50 -14.93
N ASP A 209 -10.58 -0.69 -15.86
CA ASP A 209 -9.72 0.15 -16.70
C ASP A 209 -9.03 1.22 -15.85
N GLU A 210 -7.74 1.44 -16.08
CA GLU A 210 -6.93 2.39 -15.32
C GLU A 210 -6.39 3.50 -16.20
N SER A 211 -6.15 4.67 -15.61
CA SER A 211 -5.40 5.76 -16.22
C SER A 211 -4.26 6.17 -15.29
N VAL A 212 -3.04 6.29 -15.83
CA VAL A 212 -1.82 6.61 -15.07
C VAL A 212 -0.94 7.58 -15.86
N ASN A 213 0.07 8.15 -15.20
CA ASN A 213 1.01 9.05 -15.86
C ASN A 213 2.00 8.26 -16.73
N SER A 214 2.60 7.21 -16.17
CA SER A 214 3.56 6.37 -16.87
C SER A 214 3.44 4.90 -16.50
N LEU A 215 3.86 4.02 -17.41
CA LEU A 215 4.06 2.60 -17.14
C LEU A 215 5.43 2.14 -17.64
N SER A 216 6.23 1.59 -16.73
CA SER A 216 7.44 0.82 -17.03
C SER A 216 7.23 -0.63 -16.59
N ALA A 217 7.11 -1.55 -17.55
CA ALA A 217 6.85 -2.95 -17.31
C ALA A 217 8.07 -3.82 -17.65
N GLY A 218 8.74 -4.36 -16.64
CA GLY A 218 9.64 -5.50 -16.73
C GLY A 218 9.04 -6.81 -16.21
N GLY A 219 7.92 -6.74 -15.48
CA GLY A 219 7.09 -7.88 -15.06
C GLY A 219 5.75 -7.94 -15.80
N THR A 220 4.73 -8.49 -15.13
CA THR A 220 3.43 -8.75 -15.75
C THR A 220 2.40 -7.67 -15.42
N LEU A 221 1.78 -7.08 -16.44
CA LEU A 221 0.50 -6.37 -16.31
C LEU A 221 -0.63 -7.33 -16.72
N ALA A 222 -1.42 -7.79 -15.76
CA ALA A 222 -2.56 -8.69 -15.93
C ALA A 222 -3.90 -7.92 -15.90
N GLY A 223 -4.98 -8.59 -16.30
CA GLY A 223 -6.31 -7.98 -16.46
C GLY A 223 -6.80 -8.10 -17.90
N SER A 224 -6.90 -9.34 -18.41
CA SER A 224 -7.30 -9.60 -19.81
C SER A 224 -8.62 -8.90 -20.13
N GLY A 225 -8.64 -8.12 -21.21
CA GLY A 225 -9.80 -7.34 -21.64
C GLY A 225 -9.94 -5.95 -21.00
N LEU A 226 -9.20 -5.66 -19.93
CA LEU A 226 -9.10 -4.33 -19.33
C LEU A 226 -7.96 -3.54 -19.98
N THR A 227 -8.01 -2.22 -19.87
CA THR A 227 -7.06 -1.29 -20.49
C THR A 227 -6.36 -0.43 -19.44
N LEU A 228 -5.03 -0.36 -19.51
CA LEU A 228 -4.26 0.68 -18.83
C LEU A 228 -3.89 1.78 -19.82
N THR A 229 -4.38 2.99 -19.57
CA THR A 229 -4.05 4.18 -20.36
C THR A 229 -2.91 4.94 -19.68
N SER A 230 -1.81 5.13 -20.39
CA SER A 230 -0.64 5.91 -19.93
C SER A 230 -0.59 7.25 -20.65
N ALA A 231 -0.48 8.34 -19.90
CA ALA A 231 -0.34 9.69 -20.45
C ALA A 231 1.01 9.90 -21.16
N THR A 232 2.04 9.20 -20.70
CA THR A 232 3.40 9.22 -21.27
C THR A 232 3.72 7.88 -21.96
N PRO A 233 4.82 7.80 -22.74
CA PRO A 233 5.23 6.55 -23.37
C PRO A 233 5.34 5.38 -22.39
N ILE A 234 4.82 4.22 -22.80
CA ILE A 234 4.99 2.97 -22.06
C ILE A 234 6.36 2.40 -22.42
N THR A 235 7.12 1.99 -21.41
CA THR A 235 8.36 1.23 -21.59
C THR A 235 8.11 -0.24 -21.24
N LEU A 236 8.34 -1.12 -22.21
CA LEU A 236 8.27 -2.56 -22.05
C LEU A 236 9.69 -3.13 -22.11
N SER A 237 10.19 -3.55 -20.96
CA SER A 237 11.57 -4.00 -20.77
C SER A 237 11.65 -5.53 -20.70
N SER A 238 12.87 -6.07 -20.57
CA SER A 238 13.11 -7.51 -20.56
C SER A 238 12.29 -8.23 -19.48
N GLY A 239 11.57 -9.28 -19.87
CA GLY A 239 10.65 -10.03 -19.01
C GLY A 239 9.23 -9.44 -18.95
N GLY A 240 9.01 -8.26 -19.55
CA GLY A 240 7.72 -7.59 -19.56
C GLY A 240 6.65 -8.40 -20.28
N VAL A 241 5.49 -8.56 -19.63
CA VAL A 241 4.32 -9.24 -20.20
C VAL A 241 3.10 -8.34 -20.05
N LEU A 242 2.54 -7.87 -21.16
CA LEU A 242 1.30 -7.11 -21.17
C LEU A 242 0.13 -8.04 -21.53
N SER A 243 -0.57 -8.53 -20.51
CA SER A 243 -1.80 -9.33 -20.67
C SER A 243 -3.08 -8.52 -20.61
N ALA A 244 -3.06 -7.35 -19.97
CA ALA A 244 -4.06 -6.32 -20.19
C ALA A 244 -3.82 -5.58 -21.53
N ASN A 245 -4.85 -4.90 -22.02
CA ASN A 245 -4.71 -3.94 -23.09
C ASN A 245 -3.96 -2.70 -22.57
N VAL A 246 -3.29 -1.98 -23.47
CA VAL A 246 -2.64 -0.72 -23.16
C VAL A 246 -2.98 0.36 -24.18
N SER A 247 -3.01 1.60 -23.73
CA SER A 247 -3.18 2.77 -24.57
C SER A 247 -2.15 3.84 -24.20
N ALA A 248 -1.45 4.37 -25.19
CA ALA A 248 -0.46 5.44 -25.01
C ALA A 248 -0.14 6.08 -26.35
N ASN A 249 0.61 7.20 -26.36
CA ASN A 249 1.19 7.66 -27.62
C ASN A 249 2.20 6.64 -28.18
N THR A 250 3.10 6.13 -27.33
CA THR A 250 4.19 5.24 -27.76
C THR A 250 4.29 4.03 -26.86
N LEU A 251 4.45 2.85 -27.47
CA LEU A 251 4.95 1.64 -26.80
C LEU A 251 6.41 1.44 -27.23
N ASN A 252 7.32 1.60 -26.27
CA ASN A 252 8.76 1.44 -26.45
C ASN A 252 9.22 0.09 -25.89
N VAL A 253 9.69 -0.82 -26.76
CA VAL A 253 10.22 -2.12 -26.36
C VAL A 253 11.74 -2.07 -26.31
N THR A 254 12.31 -2.38 -25.14
CA THR A 254 13.75 -2.27 -24.87
C THR A 254 14.40 -3.61 -24.52
N GLY A 255 13.65 -4.71 -24.53
CA GLY A 255 14.12 -6.05 -24.25
C GLY A 255 13.15 -7.14 -24.72
N ASN A 256 13.43 -8.38 -24.35
CA ASN A 256 12.56 -9.51 -24.71
C ASN A 256 11.25 -9.44 -23.91
N SER A 257 10.13 -9.35 -24.60
CA SER A 257 8.83 -9.07 -23.98
C SER A 257 7.69 -9.72 -24.74
N THR A 258 6.52 -9.79 -24.11
CA THR A 258 5.32 -10.38 -24.69
C THR A 258 4.14 -9.41 -24.60
N LEU A 259 3.41 -9.28 -25.71
CA LEU A 259 2.13 -8.59 -25.79
C LEU A 259 1.02 -9.61 -26.03
N ASN A 260 0.27 -9.91 -24.97
CA ASN A 260 -0.90 -10.77 -24.98
C ASN A 260 -2.20 -9.97 -25.14
N GLY A 261 -2.28 -8.77 -24.57
CA GLY A 261 -3.37 -7.81 -24.78
C GLY A 261 -3.21 -7.01 -26.07
N SER A 262 -4.11 -6.06 -26.31
CA SER A 262 -4.04 -5.12 -27.44
C SER A 262 -3.30 -3.84 -27.04
N ALA A 263 -2.53 -3.25 -27.95
CA ALA A 263 -1.88 -1.96 -27.79
C ALA A 263 -2.47 -0.94 -28.76
N THR A 264 -3.19 0.03 -28.23
CA THR A 264 -3.68 1.21 -28.97
C THR A 264 -2.66 2.32 -28.86
N VAL A 265 -1.75 2.40 -29.83
CA VAL A 265 -0.65 3.37 -29.84
C VAL A 265 -0.50 4.08 -31.19
N THR A 266 0.04 5.29 -31.19
CA THR A 266 0.41 5.97 -32.44
C THR A 266 1.73 5.42 -32.98
N THR A 267 2.64 5.03 -32.09
CA THR A 267 3.95 4.47 -32.44
C THR A 267 4.24 3.21 -31.63
N LEU A 268 4.62 2.14 -32.32
CA LEU A 268 5.31 0.99 -31.74
C LEU A 268 6.79 1.07 -32.13
N ALA A 269 7.68 1.18 -31.14
CA ALA A 269 9.12 1.19 -31.35
C ALA A 269 9.77 -0.03 -30.69
N VAL A 270 10.21 -1.00 -31.49
CA VAL A 270 10.99 -2.14 -31.02
C VAL A 270 12.47 -1.79 -31.14
N ASN A 271 13.00 -1.17 -30.08
CA ASN A 271 14.34 -0.60 -30.07
C ASN A 271 15.42 -1.64 -29.72
N ASN A 272 15.08 -2.69 -28.98
CA ASN A 272 15.99 -3.78 -28.65
C ASN A 272 15.22 -5.05 -28.27
N GLY A 273 15.84 -6.23 -28.43
CA GLY A 273 15.26 -7.52 -28.09
C GLY A 273 14.10 -7.96 -29.02
N THR A 274 13.33 -8.93 -28.56
CA THR A 274 12.18 -9.49 -29.27
C THR A 274 10.86 -9.09 -28.60
N LEU A 275 9.96 -8.44 -29.34
CA LEU A 275 8.55 -8.36 -28.97
C LEU A 275 7.80 -9.56 -29.55
N THR A 276 7.26 -10.41 -28.69
CA THR A 276 6.40 -11.54 -29.09
C THR A 276 4.93 -11.16 -28.97
N LEU A 277 4.15 -11.34 -30.05
CA LEU A 277 2.72 -11.08 -30.08
C LEU A 277 1.92 -12.38 -29.89
N ALA A 278 0.93 -12.43 -29.00
CA ALA A 278 0.11 -13.63 -28.82
C ALA A 278 -0.64 -14.06 -30.10
N ALA A 279 -0.96 -15.35 -30.21
CA ALA A 279 -1.45 -16.01 -31.44
C ALA A 279 -2.87 -15.61 -31.92
N THR A 280 -3.55 -14.68 -31.25
CA THR A 280 -4.90 -14.21 -31.62
C THR A 280 -4.88 -12.74 -32.06
N ASN A 281 -5.78 -12.39 -33.00
CA ASN A 281 -5.83 -11.20 -33.88
C ASN A 281 -5.46 -9.81 -33.30
N ASP A 282 -5.04 -8.90 -34.22
CA ASP A 282 -4.68 -7.48 -34.09
C ASP A 282 -4.31 -6.98 -32.69
N ARG A 283 -3.10 -7.37 -32.28
CA ARG A 283 -2.48 -6.89 -31.04
C ARG A 283 -2.03 -5.44 -31.14
N ILE A 284 -1.77 -4.95 -32.34
CA ILE A 284 -1.33 -3.58 -32.60
C ILE A 284 -2.36 -2.95 -33.54
N ALA A 285 -2.80 -1.72 -33.25
CA ALA A 285 -3.74 -1.01 -34.13
C ALA A 285 -3.14 -0.79 -35.53
N ASP A 286 -3.95 -0.98 -36.59
CA ASP A 286 -3.55 -0.78 -38.00
C ASP A 286 -3.01 0.62 -38.32
N THR A 287 -3.36 1.61 -37.49
CA THR A 287 -2.91 3.00 -37.62
C THR A 287 -1.54 3.27 -36.98
N ALA A 288 -0.96 2.30 -36.26
CA ALA A 288 0.30 2.48 -35.56
C ALA A 288 1.49 2.55 -36.55
N ASN A 289 2.35 3.55 -36.36
CA ASN A 289 3.66 3.56 -37.01
C ASN A 289 4.59 2.56 -36.30
N VAL A 290 4.97 1.50 -37.00
CA VAL A 290 5.83 0.43 -36.45
C VAL A 290 7.27 0.62 -36.91
N SER A 291 8.19 0.70 -35.94
CA SER A 291 9.63 0.72 -36.19
C SER A 291 10.31 -0.44 -35.45
N VAL A 292 11.26 -1.10 -36.12
CA VAL A 292 12.07 -2.18 -35.56
C VAL A 292 13.53 -1.83 -35.82
N ALA A 293 14.30 -1.61 -34.75
CA ALA A 293 15.70 -1.27 -34.84
C ALA A 293 16.54 -2.45 -35.37
N ALA A 294 17.74 -2.16 -35.89
CA ALA A 294 18.66 -3.20 -36.35
C ALA A 294 18.99 -4.19 -35.22
N GLY A 295 18.76 -5.49 -35.45
CA GLY A 295 18.97 -6.55 -34.46
C GLY A 295 17.81 -6.78 -33.50
N ALA A 296 16.77 -5.94 -33.51
CA ALA A 296 15.52 -6.19 -32.79
C ALA A 296 14.56 -7.04 -33.64
N VAL A 297 13.59 -7.67 -32.99
CA VAL A 297 12.64 -8.59 -33.64
C VAL A 297 11.20 -8.29 -33.21
N LEU A 298 10.30 -8.22 -34.18
CA LEU A 298 8.86 -8.31 -33.96
C LEU A 298 8.40 -9.68 -34.42
N ALA A 299 8.03 -10.55 -33.47
CA ALA A 299 7.71 -11.96 -33.74
C ALA A 299 6.24 -12.26 -33.43
N PRO A 300 5.54 -13.03 -34.29
CA PRO A 300 4.30 -13.68 -33.89
C PRO A 300 4.60 -14.81 -32.88
N ALA A 301 3.63 -15.14 -32.03
CA ALA A 301 3.71 -16.33 -31.19
C ALA A 301 3.78 -17.58 -32.08
N VAL A 302 4.71 -18.47 -31.76
CA VAL A 302 4.82 -19.77 -32.42
C VAL A 302 3.71 -20.66 -31.85
N ASN A 303 2.80 -21.13 -32.71
CA ASN A 303 1.78 -22.13 -32.34
C ASN A 303 2.42 -23.46 -31.93
#